data_AF-A0A529NUY8-F1
#
_entry.id   AF-A0A529NUY8-F1
#
_cell.length_a   1.000
_cell.length_b   1.000
_cell.length_c   1.000
_cell.angle_alpha   90.00
_cell.angle_beta   90.00
_cell.angle_gamma   90.00
#
_symmetry.space_group_name_H-M   'P 1'
#
loop_
_entity.id
_entity.type
_entity.pdbx_description
1 polymer ?
#
loop_
_entity_poly.entity_id
_entity_poly.type
_entity_poly.pdbx_seq_one_letter_code
_entity_poly.pdbx_strand_id
1 'polypeptide(L)' 'YADLAAAAALSVLDYLGEIDWREHSAAREWYTRVKSRPSFRPLLSDRVRGLSPVSHYADLDF' A
#
# COMPACT_ATOMS: atom_id res chain seq x y z
N TYR A 1 7.39 8.49 13.17
CA TYR A 1 6.02 7.95 13.32
C TYR A 1 5.07 8.42 12.23
N ALA A 2 5.20 9.66 11.74
CA ALA A 2 4.34 10.19 10.66
C ALA A 2 4.30 9.26 9.42
N ASP A 3 5.45 8.74 8.97
CA ASP A 3 5.48 7.84 7.81
C ASP A 3 4.70 6.55 8.01
N LEU A 4 4.78 5.95 9.21
CA LEU A 4 4.07 4.71 9.52
C LEU A 4 2.56 4.94 9.62
N ALA A 5 2.14 6.07 10.18
CA ALA A 5 0.73 6.44 10.23
C ALA A 5 0.16 6.70 8.84
N ALA A 6 0.89 7.47 8.01
CA ALA A 6 0.51 7.73 6.63
C ALA A 6 0.46 6.45 5.78
N ALA A 7 1.48 5.59 5.89
CA ALA A 7 1.53 4.34 5.14
C ALA A 7 0.44 3.35 5.55
N ALA A 8 0.06 3.30 6.84
CA ALA A 8 -1.06 2.49 7.28
C ALA A 8 -2.39 2.98 6.67
N ALA A 9 -2.66 4.29 6.70
CA ALA A 9 -3.86 4.84 6.08
C ALA A 9 -3.88 4.60 4.56
N LEU A 10 -2.75 4.84 3.89
CA LEU A 10 -2.61 4.60 2.45
C LEU A 10 -2.73 3.11 2.10
N SER A 11 -2.28 2.19 2.94
CA SER A 11 -2.44 0.75 2.68
C SER A 11 -3.90 0.30 2.64
N VAL A 12 -4.77 0.93 3.43
CA VAL A 12 -6.21 0.62 3.40
C VAL A 12 -6.82 1.11 2.09
N LEU A 13 -6.47 2.32 1.65
CA LEU A 13 -6.94 2.89 0.39
C LEU A 13 -6.38 2.14 -0.83
N ASP A 14 -5.11 1.73 -0.77
CA ASP A 14 -4.43 0.90 -1.78
C ASP A 14 -5.08 -0.49 -1.87
N TYR A 15 -5.46 -1.10 -0.73
CA TYR A 15 -6.19 -2.37 -0.71
C TYR A 15 -7.52 -2.28 -1.47
N LEU A 16 -8.22 -1.15 -1.33
CA LEU A 16 -9.50 -0.87 -1.97
C LEU A 16 -9.36 -0.40 -3.43
N GLY A 17 -8.17 0.00 -3.87
CA GLY A 17 -7.94 0.52 -5.21
C GLY A 17 -8.35 1.98 -5.42
N GLU A 18 -8.48 2.75 -4.34
CA GLU A 18 -8.98 4.14 -4.37
C GLU A 18 -7.89 5.18 -4.69
N ILE A 19 -6.65 4.75 -4.94
CA ILE A 19 -5.51 5.64 -5.21
C ILE A 19 -5.06 5.48 -6.67
N ASP A 20 -5.05 6.58 -7.44
CA ASP A 20 -4.33 6.61 -8.71
C ASP A 20 -2.88 7.06 -8.52
N TRP A 21 -1.98 6.07 -8.44
CA TRP A 21 -0.55 6.29 -8.25
C TRP A 21 0.15 7.00 -9.42
N ARG A 22 -0.48 7.06 -10.61
CA ARG A 22 0.11 7.67 -11.81
C ARG A 22 0.13 9.20 -11.72
N GLU A 23 -0.81 9.79 -10.99
CA GLU A 23 -0.88 11.24 -10.79
C GLU A 23 0.05 11.73 -9.67
N HIS A 24 0.60 10.80 -8.88
CA HIS A 24 1.34 11.11 -7.65
C HIS A 24 2.70 10.39 -7.59
N SER A 25 3.59 10.68 -8.55
CA SER A 25 4.89 10.02 -8.70
C SER A 25 5.78 10.06 -7.45
N ALA A 26 5.87 11.20 -6.76
CA ALA A 26 6.67 11.34 -5.54
C ALA A 26 6.11 10.53 -4.36
N ALA A 27 4.78 10.48 -4.23
CA ALA A 27 4.12 9.70 -3.18
C ALA A 27 4.26 8.20 -3.45
N ARG A 28 4.17 7.79 -4.73
CA ARG A 28 4.41 6.41 -5.16
C ARG A 28 5.81 5.95 -4.78
N GLU A 29 6.84 6.73 -5.11
CA GLU A 29 8.23 6.38 -4.80
C GLU A 29 8.47 6.26 -3.29
N TRP A 30 7.94 7.19 -2.49
CA TRP A 30 8.01 7.11 -1.03
C TRP A 30 7.26 5.86 -0.52
N TYR A 31 6.07 5.58 -1.01
CA TYR A 31 5.25 4.46 -0.55
C TYR A 31 5.87 3.11 -0.92
N THR A 32 6.45 2.96 -2.12
CA THR A 32 7.23 1.77 -2.51
C THR A 32 8.40 1.51 -1.54
N ARG A 33 9.12 2.56 -1.12
CA ARG A 33 10.19 2.45 -0.12
C ARG A 33 9.65 2.02 1.26
N VAL A 34 8.45 2.45 1.65
CA VAL A 34 7.84 2.01 2.92
C VAL A 34 7.31 0.57 2.83
N LYS A 35 6.64 0.23 1.73
CA LYS A 35 6.01 -1.07 1.45
C LYS A 35 7.02 -2.21 1.35
N SER A 36 8.23 -1.92 0.84
CA SER A 36 9.34 -2.89 0.75
C SER A 36 9.95 -3.29 2.11
N ARG A 37 9.61 -2.60 3.21
CA ARG A 37 10.18 -2.90 4.53
C ARG A 37 9.63 -4.22 5.10
N PRO A 38 10.45 -5.03 5.79
CA PRO A 38 9.99 -6.28 6.41
C PRO A 38 8.79 -6.12 7.35
N SER A 39 8.70 -4.97 8.04
CA SER A 39 7.58 -4.63 8.93
C SER A 39 6.23 -4.49 8.22
N PHE A 40 6.24 -4.27 6.90
CA PHE A 40 5.02 -4.07 6.10
C PHE A 40 4.49 -5.38 5.51
N ARG A 41 5.31 -6.45 5.46
CA ARG A 41 4.91 -7.76 4.90
C ARG A 41 3.63 -8.33 5.51
N PRO A 42 3.40 -8.26 6.84
CA PRO A 42 2.15 -8.75 7.43
C PRO A 42 0.90 -8.04 6.87
N LEU A 43 0.99 -6.73 6.60
CA LEU A 43 -0.11 -5.94 6.02
C LEU A 43 -0.41 -6.33 4.56
N LEU A 44 0.62 -6.67 3.79
CA LEU A 44 0.46 -7.11 2.38
C LEU A 44 -0.13 -8.53 2.28
N SER A 45 0.18 -9.38 3.26
CA SER A 45 -0.41 -10.71 3.40
C SER A 45 -1.82 -10.71 3.99
N ASP A 46 -2.26 -9.59 4.56
CA ASP A 46 -3.57 -9.50 5.17
C ASP A 46 -4.67 -9.62 4.12
N ARG A 47 -5.77 -10.28 4.51
CA ARG A 47 -6.92 -10.55 3.66
C ARG A 47 -8.19 -10.34 4.46
N VAL A 48 -8.95 -9.34 4.04
CA VAL A 48 -10.24 -9.02 4.65
C VAL A 48 -11.32 -9.94 4.06
N ARG A 49 -12.06 -10.64 4.91
CA ARG A 49 -13.14 -11.53 4.46
C ARG A 49 -14.21 -10.73 3.71
N GLY A 50 -14.55 -11.18 2.51
CA GLY A 50 -15.55 -10.51 1.67
C GLY A 50 -15.02 -9.35 0.83
N LEU A 51 -13.73 -9.01 0.94
CA LEU A 51 -13.08 -7.97 0.14
C LEU A 51 -11.78 -8.51 -0.47
N SER A 52 -11.77 -8.68 -1.79
CA SER A 52 -10.55 -9.03 -2.51
C SER A 52 -9.70 -7.77 -2.72
N PRO A 53 -8.39 -7.80 -2.42
CA PRO A 53 -7.52 -6.67 -2.72
C PRO A 53 -7.38 -6.49 -4.23
N VAL A 54 -7.04 -5.28 -4.65
CA VAL A 54 -6.63 -5.03 -6.04
C VAL A 54 -5.39 -5.83 -6.42
N SER A 55 -5.27 -6.15 -7.71
CA SER A 55 -4.23 -7.05 -8.24
C SER A 55 -2.80 -6.60 -7.92
N HIS A 56 -2.57 -5.29 -7.83
CA HIS A 56 -1.25 -4.70 -7.56
C HIS A 56 -1.00 -4.43 -6.06
N TYR A 57 -1.94 -4.75 -5.17
CA TYR A 57 -1.79 -4.45 -3.73
C TYR A 57 -0.59 -5.16 -3.10
N ALA A 58 -0.27 -6.40 -3.51
CA ALA A 58 0.91 -7.12 -3.03
C ALA A 58 2.16 -6.86 -3.88
N ASP A 59 2.02 -6.14 -4.99
CA ASP A 59 3.12 -5.80 -5.87
C ASP A 59 3.95 -4.66 -5.26
N LEU A 60 5.26 -4.71 -5.46
CA LEU A 60 6.19 -3.68 -5.06
C LEU A 60 6.53 -2.73 -6.23
N ASP A 61 6.25 -3.14 -7.47
CA ASP A 61 6.58 -2.40 -8.71
C ASP A 61 5.36 -1.72 -9.37
N PHE A 62 4.34 -1.38 -8.57
CA PHE A 62 3.06 -0.79 -9.00
C PHE A 62 3.14 0.68 -9.47
#